data_AF-A0A970BKN8-F1
#
_entry.id   AF-A0A970BKN8-F1
#
_cell.length_a   1.000
_cell.length_b   1.000
_cell.length_c   1.000
_cell.angle_alpha   90.00
_cell.angle_beta   90.00
_cell.angle_gamma   90.00
#
_symmetry.space_group_name_H-M   'P 1'
#
loop_
_entity.id
_entity.type
_entity.pdbx_description
1 polymer ?
#
loop_
_entity_poly.entity_id
_entity_poly.type
_entity_poly.pdbx_seq_one_letter_code
_entity_poly.pdbx_strand_id
1 'polypeptide(L)'
;MKKVRTLIVMVMSLVLVFSMCMVAGAAETDITLDNAQAVVKGLGYDGNNTIYNEKIDFIVNLGVGSTATYTVPTSVNDTYDIYLEVSRGLVGFGTTPFSISVNDGKAIVPIIEYAFCQKPDYSDRYDKGLFLALKDITLKTGDTITITTLSGFKLPTYEQSFLPCIGDVRLYPAGAKVAVGYDGGIPEDKAVNSNDPLSGLEIIWLGSSVSYGQSALGYSMADYLEESHPALVSHKYTVSATTLVDDNAASYVSRMKEIPTDLRPDLFIVQLSTNDAMFDKPFGTLSSSKNIEAFDTHTIYGAMEYIIAYASETWDCPVVFYSGTYYDSATYSNDGSYYGRMVEALLDIQKKWGILVIDLYNNQEMTAIYNSEKYNTYMADGVHPNAHGYSAWWGPVFEKELTSYLTATPETGNANEQPATNEQTTADELDNVPKTGGNMIFWWALLAAAALATIALTTNIRKTQKS
;
A
#
# COMPACT_ATOMS: atom_id res chain seq x y z
N MET A 1 59.89 -10.26 13.92
CA MET A 1 59.22 -9.07 13.33
C MET A 1 58.12 -9.39 12.30
N LYS A 2 58.25 -10.37 11.39
CA LYS A 2 57.17 -10.72 10.44
C LYS A 2 55.86 -11.20 11.12
N LYS A 3 55.94 -12.07 12.13
CA LYS A 3 54.74 -12.59 12.84
C LYS A 3 53.93 -11.52 13.60
N VAL A 4 54.58 -10.47 14.10
CA VAL A 4 53.92 -9.35 14.81
C VAL A 4 53.22 -8.41 13.82
N ARG A 5 53.81 -8.20 12.63
CA ARG A 5 53.17 -7.42 11.55
C ARG A 5 51.91 -8.10 11.01
N THR A 6 51.91 -9.42 10.85
CA THR A 6 50.72 -10.16 10.40
C THR A 6 49.59 -10.11 11.43
N LEU A 7 49.91 -10.17 12.73
CA LEU A 7 48.92 -10.09 13.80
C LEU A 7 48.28 -8.69 13.89
N ILE A 8 49.07 -7.61 13.77
CA ILE A 8 48.56 -6.24 13.81
C ILE A 8 47.67 -5.94 12.59
N VAL A 9 48.04 -6.42 11.40
CA VAL A 9 47.22 -6.26 10.18
C VAL A 9 45.94 -7.08 10.27
N MET A 10 45.98 -8.31 10.83
CA MET A 10 44.76 -9.09 11.07
C MET A 10 43.84 -8.42 12.08
N VAL A 11 44.37 -7.89 13.19
CA VAL A 11 43.54 -7.22 14.21
C VAL A 11 42.96 -5.91 13.68
N MET A 12 43.72 -5.10 12.92
CA MET A 12 43.16 -3.89 12.30
C MET A 12 42.16 -4.20 11.19
N SER A 13 42.34 -5.29 10.44
CA SER A 13 41.36 -5.75 9.44
C SER A 13 40.11 -6.29 10.12
N LEU A 14 40.23 -6.98 11.26
CA LEU A 14 39.09 -7.46 12.04
C LEU A 14 38.33 -6.31 12.69
N VAL A 15 39.02 -5.25 13.15
CA VAL A 15 38.39 -4.04 13.70
C VAL A 15 37.74 -3.20 12.59
N LEU A 16 38.33 -3.13 11.39
CA LEU A 16 37.68 -2.50 10.22
C LEU A 16 36.49 -3.30 9.71
N VAL A 17 36.54 -4.64 9.73
CA VAL A 17 35.38 -5.49 9.40
C VAL A 17 34.31 -5.41 10.50
N PHE A 18 34.68 -5.33 11.78
CA PHE A 18 33.71 -5.09 12.86
C PHE A 18 33.13 -3.68 12.83
N SER A 19 33.91 -2.65 12.47
CA SER A 19 33.41 -1.28 12.31
C SER A 19 32.62 -1.08 11.02
N MET A 20 32.92 -1.81 9.94
CA MET A 20 32.10 -1.81 8.72
C MET A 20 30.84 -2.70 8.86
N CYS A 21 30.83 -3.68 9.77
CA CYS A 21 29.62 -4.37 10.20
C CYS A 21 28.80 -3.59 11.26
N MET A 22 29.33 -2.47 11.79
CA MET A 22 28.57 -1.54 12.64
C MET A 22 28.04 -0.31 11.87
N VAL A 23 28.09 -0.36 10.54
CA VAL A 23 27.18 0.42 9.68
C VAL A 23 26.12 -0.53 9.13
N ALA A 24 25.60 -1.43 9.97
CA ALA A 24 24.18 -1.74 9.92
C ALA A 24 23.50 -0.49 10.49
N GLY A 25 22.60 0.14 9.73
CA GLY A 25 21.92 1.36 10.14
C GLY A 25 21.48 1.24 11.60
N ALA A 26 21.71 2.29 12.40
CA ALA A 26 21.18 2.33 13.74
C ALA A 26 19.69 2.04 13.64
N ALA A 27 19.28 0.81 13.99
CA ALA A 27 17.89 0.51 14.22
C ALA A 27 17.52 1.42 15.38
N GLU A 28 16.81 2.52 15.09
CA GLU A 28 16.17 3.28 16.15
C GLU A 28 15.38 2.27 16.97
N THR A 29 15.69 2.20 18.26
CA THR A 29 15.13 1.16 19.14
C THR A 29 13.63 1.35 19.20
N ASP A 30 12.88 0.38 18.69
CA ASP A 30 11.42 0.38 18.79
C ASP A 30 10.97 0.11 20.22
N ILE A 31 9.75 0.55 20.50
CA ILE A 31 9.02 0.15 21.69
C ILE A 31 8.04 -0.94 21.27
N THR A 32 8.24 -2.15 21.80
CA THR A 32 7.36 -3.29 21.54
C THR A 32 6.23 -3.34 22.56
N LEU A 33 5.00 -3.38 22.05
CA LEU A 33 3.79 -3.64 22.81
C LEU A 33 3.45 -5.11 22.58
N ASP A 34 3.88 -5.92 23.54
CA ASP A 34 3.81 -7.38 23.53
C ASP A 34 2.36 -7.88 23.46
N ASN A 35 2.06 -8.68 22.45
CA ASN A 35 0.74 -9.28 22.24
C ASN A 35 0.28 -10.20 23.37
N ALA A 36 1.21 -10.77 24.15
CA ALA A 36 0.89 -11.57 25.34
C ALA A 36 0.24 -10.72 26.45
N GLN A 37 0.42 -9.40 26.41
CA GLN A 37 -0.14 -8.45 27.38
C GLN A 37 -1.41 -7.76 26.88
N ALA A 38 -1.79 -7.98 25.62
CA ALA A 38 -2.97 -7.37 25.03
C ALA A 38 -4.27 -7.88 25.67
N VAL A 39 -5.23 -6.99 25.85
CA VAL A 39 -6.61 -7.36 26.22
C VAL A 39 -7.35 -7.78 24.96
N VAL A 40 -7.68 -9.06 24.86
CA VAL A 40 -8.33 -9.66 23.69
C VAL A 40 -9.81 -9.95 23.93
N LYS A 41 -10.64 -9.72 22.92
CA LYS A 41 -12.08 -10.07 22.92
C LYS A 41 -12.52 -10.47 21.53
N GLY A 42 -13.48 -11.39 21.43
CA GLY A 42 -14.09 -11.79 20.16
C GLY A 42 -14.16 -13.30 20.00
N LEU A 43 -14.65 -13.72 18.83
CA LEU A 43 -14.81 -15.11 18.45
C LEU A 43 -14.23 -15.32 17.06
N GLY A 44 -13.56 -16.45 16.84
CA GLY A 44 -13.05 -16.88 15.55
C GLY A 44 -14.13 -17.45 14.63
N TYR A 45 -13.73 -17.81 13.40
CA TYR A 45 -14.61 -18.38 12.37
C TYR A 45 -15.29 -19.70 12.76
N ASP A 46 -14.74 -20.41 13.75
CA ASP A 46 -15.23 -21.67 14.30
C ASP A 46 -15.99 -21.49 15.62
N GLY A 47 -16.25 -20.24 16.03
CA GLY A 47 -16.92 -19.89 17.28
C GLY A 47 -16.03 -19.97 18.52
N ASN A 48 -14.75 -20.33 18.39
CA ASN A 48 -13.83 -20.34 19.53
C ASN A 48 -13.45 -18.91 19.94
N ASN A 49 -13.18 -18.71 21.23
CA ASN A 49 -12.74 -17.41 21.72
C ASN A 49 -11.44 -16.96 21.04
N THR A 50 -11.38 -15.67 20.70
CA THR A 50 -10.13 -14.98 20.38
C THR A 50 -9.21 -15.01 21.60
N ILE A 51 -8.00 -15.55 21.44
CA ILE A 51 -7.04 -15.75 22.53
C ILE A 51 -5.62 -15.45 22.05
N TYR A 52 -4.74 -15.08 22.98
CA TYR A 52 -3.29 -15.18 22.79
C TYR A 52 -2.84 -16.65 22.88
N ASN A 53 -1.97 -17.09 21.98
CA ASN A 53 -1.41 -18.43 21.94
C ASN A 53 0.11 -18.39 22.09
N GLU A 54 0.61 -18.69 23.30
CA GLU A 54 2.04 -18.66 23.67
C GLU A 54 2.94 -19.53 22.77
N LYS A 55 2.44 -20.63 22.22
CA LYS A 55 3.27 -21.52 21.37
C LYS A 55 3.54 -20.94 19.99
N ILE A 56 2.60 -20.12 19.52
CA ILE A 56 2.60 -19.54 18.18
C ILE A 56 3.04 -18.07 18.23
N ASP A 57 2.95 -17.45 19.41
CA ASP A 57 3.29 -16.05 19.67
C ASP A 57 2.41 -15.09 18.86
N PHE A 58 1.11 -15.39 18.83
CA PHE A 58 0.09 -14.63 18.12
C PHE A 58 -1.26 -14.63 18.87
N ILE A 59 -2.06 -13.60 18.61
CA ILE A 59 -3.49 -13.60 18.90
C ILE A 59 -4.20 -14.30 17.73
N VAL A 60 -4.94 -15.37 18.07
CA VAL A 60 -5.57 -16.30 17.13
C VAL A 60 -7.08 -16.40 17.34
N ASN A 61 -7.75 -17.18 16.50
CA ASN A 61 -9.22 -17.30 16.47
C ASN A 61 -9.88 -15.93 16.28
N LEU A 62 -9.48 -15.25 15.23
CA LEU A 62 -9.97 -13.92 14.87
C LEU A 62 -11.13 -14.07 13.90
N GLY A 63 -12.26 -13.49 14.27
CA GLY A 63 -13.42 -13.32 13.42
C GLY A 63 -13.74 -11.84 13.29
N VAL A 64 -14.84 -11.46 12.63
CA VAL A 64 -15.18 -10.04 12.40
C VAL A 64 -15.53 -9.37 13.74
N GLY A 65 -14.92 -8.23 14.02
CA GLY A 65 -15.12 -7.49 15.27
C GLY A 65 -14.33 -8.01 16.47
N SER A 66 -13.46 -9.02 16.29
CA SER A 66 -12.46 -9.36 17.30
C SER A 66 -11.50 -8.18 17.53
N THR A 67 -11.06 -8.02 18.77
CA THR A 67 -10.21 -6.90 19.20
C THR A 67 -8.98 -7.38 19.94
N ALA A 68 -7.87 -6.67 19.74
CA ALA A 68 -6.65 -6.75 20.52
C ALA A 68 -6.30 -5.32 20.98
N THR A 69 -6.32 -5.07 22.29
CA THR A 69 -6.04 -3.74 22.86
C THR A 69 -4.73 -3.75 23.64
N TYR A 70 -3.80 -2.92 23.21
CA TYR A 70 -2.47 -2.75 23.80
C TYR A 70 -2.44 -1.47 24.61
N THR A 71 -1.73 -1.48 25.74
CA THR A 71 -1.52 -0.28 26.56
C THR A 71 -0.10 0.23 26.35
N VAL A 72 0.03 1.50 26.00
CA VAL A 72 1.32 2.17 25.80
C VAL A 72 2.08 2.22 27.13
N PRO A 73 3.31 1.70 27.21
CA PRO A 73 4.04 1.55 28.47
C PRO A 73 4.52 2.89 29.03
N THR A 74 5.00 2.86 30.27
CA THR A 74 5.68 4.01 30.88
C THR A 74 6.86 4.46 30.05
N SER A 75 7.12 5.77 29.98
CA SER A 75 8.20 6.46 29.24
C SER A 75 7.94 6.81 27.78
N VAL A 76 6.75 6.51 27.25
CA VAL A 76 6.28 7.04 25.96
C VAL A 76 5.65 8.41 26.16
N ASN A 77 6.12 9.42 25.40
CA ASN A 77 5.54 10.76 25.30
C ASN A 77 6.13 11.51 24.09
N ASP A 78 5.85 11.02 22.89
CA ASP A 78 6.40 11.54 21.63
C ASP A 78 5.50 11.14 20.44
N THR A 79 5.92 11.45 19.23
CA THR A 79 5.27 11.06 17.98
C THR A 79 5.93 9.81 17.38
N TYR A 80 5.10 8.84 17.02
CA TYR A 80 5.54 7.52 16.55
C TYR A 80 4.79 7.10 15.28
N ASP A 81 5.49 6.33 14.45
CA ASP A 81 4.87 5.46 13.47
C ASP A 81 4.53 4.12 14.14
N ILE A 82 3.28 3.68 13.96
CA ILE A 82 2.76 2.44 14.53
C ILE A 82 2.86 1.35 13.46
N TYR A 83 3.61 0.30 13.76
CA TYR A 83 3.71 -0.90 12.95
C TYR A 83 3.01 -2.06 13.63
N LEU A 84 2.44 -2.95 12.82
CA LEU A 84 1.72 -4.13 13.27
C LEU A 84 2.38 -5.40 12.70
N GLU A 85 2.69 -6.35 13.59
CA GLU A 85 3.03 -7.70 13.18
C GLU A 85 1.77 -8.47 12.79
N VAL A 86 1.81 -9.10 11.62
CA VAL A 86 0.69 -9.85 11.04
C VAL A 86 1.21 -11.17 10.51
N SER A 87 0.51 -12.27 10.80
CA SER A 87 0.87 -13.59 10.28
C SER A 87 0.62 -13.67 8.78
N ARG A 88 1.11 -14.72 8.12
CA ARG A 88 0.61 -15.07 6.79
C ARG A 88 -0.86 -15.49 6.87
N GLY A 89 -1.61 -15.22 5.82
CA GLY A 89 -2.98 -15.72 5.65
C GLY A 89 -2.97 -17.17 5.19
N LEU A 90 -3.93 -17.97 5.66
CA LEU A 90 -4.23 -19.28 5.06
C LEU A 90 -4.66 -19.15 3.60
N VAL A 91 -5.40 -18.08 3.38
CA VAL A 91 -5.92 -17.61 2.12
C VAL A 91 -5.85 -16.11 2.20
N GLY A 92 -5.85 -15.43 1.06
CA GLY A 92 -6.27 -14.06 1.15
C GLY A 92 -6.64 -13.42 -0.15
N PHE A 93 -7.23 -12.30 0.12
CA PHE A 93 -8.51 -11.96 -0.47
C PHE A 93 -8.78 -10.50 -0.14
N GLY A 94 -7.74 -9.70 0.01
CA GLY A 94 -7.85 -8.32 0.40
C GLY A 94 -6.67 -7.81 1.21
N THR A 95 -6.73 -6.52 1.45
CA THR A 95 -5.63 -5.70 1.98
C THR A 95 -6.04 -4.84 3.15
N THR A 96 -7.31 -4.88 3.55
CA THR A 96 -7.85 -4.09 4.67
C THR A 96 -8.42 -4.98 5.77
N PRO A 97 -7.62 -5.91 6.35
CA PRO A 97 -8.13 -6.87 7.34
C PRO A 97 -8.45 -6.25 8.71
N PHE A 98 -7.95 -5.05 9.00
CA PHE A 98 -8.05 -4.43 10.32
C PHE A 98 -8.42 -2.95 10.24
N SER A 99 -9.01 -2.46 11.33
CA SER A 99 -9.07 -1.05 11.69
C SER A 99 -8.31 -0.83 12.99
N ILE A 100 -7.73 0.35 13.17
CA ILE A 100 -6.92 0.70 14.33
C ILE A 100 -7.42 2.02 14.90
N SER A 101 -7.67 2.05 16.21
CA SER A 101 -7.99 3.26 16.95
C SER A 101 -6.98 3.50 18.07
N VAL A 102 -6.73 4.77 18.36
CA VAL A 102 -5.97 5.20 19.53
C VAL A 102 -6.95 5.81 20.52
N ASN A 103 -6.98 5.28 21.74
CA ASN A 103 -8.00 5.58 22.74
C ASN A 103 -9.42 5.45 22.12
N ASP A 104 -10.31 6.38 22.45
CA ASP A 104 -11.65 6.50 21.87
C ASP A 104 -11.66 7.33 20.55
N GLY A 105 -10.50 7.48 19.90
CA GLY A 105 -10.35 8.20 18.63
C GLY A 105 -11.01 7.49 17.44
N LYS A 106 -11.10 8.19 16.30
CA LYS A 106 -11.60 7.62 15.05
C LYS A 106 -10.74 6.42 14.65
N ALA A 107 -11.40 5.30 14.33
CA ALA A 107 -10.72 4.14 13.76
C ALA A 107 -10.27 4.43 12.32
N ILE A 108 -9.07 4.00 11.98
CA ILE A 108 -8.46 4.15 10.65
C ILE A 108 -8.22 2.75 10.09
N VAL A 109 -8.51 2.55 8.81
CA VAL A 109 -8.31 1.28 8.11
C VAL A 109 -7.00 1.33 7.31
N PRO A 110 -5.90 0.78 7.82
CA PRO A 110 -4.66 0.70 7.07
C PRO A 110 -4.73 -0.30 5.92
N ILE A 111 -3.88 -0.08 4.93
CA ILE A 111 -3.57 -1.08 3.91
C ILE A 111 -2.46 -1.98 4.47
N ILE A 112 -2.81 -3.23 4.69
CA ILE A 112 -1.90 -4.30 5.11
C ILE A 112 -1.95 -5.41 4.05
N GLU A 113 -0.93 -5.42 3.20
CA GLU A 113 -0.76 -6.45 2.16
C GLU A 113 -0.09 -7.69 2.74
N TYR A 114 -0.79 -8.36 3.64
CA TYR A 114 -0.31 -9.62 4.22
C TYR A 114 -0.23 -10.71 3.14
N ALA A 115 0.81 -11.53 3.21
CA ALA A 115 1.08 -12.55 2.22
C ALA A 115 0.43 -13.88 2.62
N PHE A 116 0.27 -14.78 1.65
CA PHE A 116 -0.24 -16.12 1.93
C PHE A 116 0.87 -17.09 2.32
N CYS A 117 0.43 -18.17 2.95
CA CYS A 117 1.23 -19.37 3.08
C CYS A 117 1.67 -19.82 1.68
N GLN A 118 2.98 -19.92 1.50
CA GLN A 118 3.63 -20.41 0.28
C GLN A 118 3.86 -21.91 0.36
N LYS A 119 3.87 -22.48 1.56
CA LYS A 119 4.11 -23.92 1.75
C LYS A 119 2.80 -24.71 1.72
N PRO A 120 2.72 -25.85 0.99
CA PRO A 120 1.51 -26.67 0.92
C PRO A 120 1.03 -27.23 2.27
N ASP A 121 1.93 -27.33 3.26
CA ASP A 121 1.64 -27.79 4.61
C ASP A 121 1.30 -26.65 5.58
N TYR A 122 1.26 -25.40 5.10
CA TYR A 122 1.02 -24.18 5.88
C TYR A 122 1.99 -23.97 7.05
N SER A 123 3.17 -24.59 7.01
CA SER A 123 4.16 -24.47 8.09
C SER A 123 4.75 -23.06 8.23
N ASP A 124 4.58 -22.20 7.23
CA ASP A 124 4.94 -20.79 7.21
C ASP A 124 3.80 -19.84 7.64
N ARG A 125 2.62 -20.37 8.00
CA ARG A 125 1.46 -19.55 8.38
C ARG A 125 1.76 -18.50 9.44
N TYR A 126 2.63 -18.83 10.38
CA TYR A 126 2.96 -17.99 11.53
C TYR A 126 4.29 -17.25 11.35
N ASP A 127 4.80 -17.15 10.13
CA ASP A 127 5.85 -16.19 9.82
C ASP A 127 5.34 -14.77 10.14
N LYS A 128 6.15 -13.97 10.82
CA LYS A 128 5.84 -12.61 11.25
C LYS A 128 6.20 -11.62 10.15
N GLY A 129 5.20 -10.96 9.56
CA GLY A 129 5.42 -9.80 8.70
C GLY A 129 5.16 -8.52 9.48
N LEU A 130 6.00 -7.50 9.32
CA LEU A 130 5.83 -6.21 9.97
C LEU A 130 5.30 -5.17 8.96
N PHE A 131 4.18 -4.53 9.27
CA PHE A 131 3.53 -3.59 8.35
C PHE A 131 3.30 -2.25 9.00
N LEU A 132 3.57 -1.17 8.28
CA LEU A 132 3.17 0.16 8.72
C LEU A 132 1.64 0.21 8.81
N ALA A 133 1.14 0.66 9.95
CA ALA A 133 -0.28 0.69 10.23
C ALA A 133 -0.79 2.13 10.39
N LEU A 134 -0.11 2.99 11.15
CA LEU A 134 -0.44 4.41 11.26
C LEU A 134 0.85 5.25 11.29
N LYS A 135 0.83 6.45 10.70
CA LYS A 135 1.95 7.40 10.71
C LYS A 135 1.70 8.57 11.65
N ASP A 136 2.79 9.16 12.17
CA ASP A 136 2.78 10.44 12.87
C ASP A 136 1.80 10.52 14.05
N ILE A 137 1.68 9.43 14.82
CA ILE A 137 0.75 9.34 15.94
C ILE A 137 1.42 9.83 17.22
N THR A 138 0.88 10.90 17.81
CA THR A 138 1.32 11.37 19.12
C THR A 138 0.75 10.46 20.21
N LEU A 139 1.64 9.81 20.96
CA LEU A 139 1.30 8.86 22.02
C LEU A 139 1.91 9.29 23.35
N LYS A 140 1.18 9.00 24.43
CA LYS A 140 1.69 9.11 25.80
C LYS A 140 1.45 7.82 26.58
N THR A 141 2.18 7.67 27.68
CA THR A 141 2.03 6.58 28.64
C THR A 141 0.56 6.39 29.01
N GLY A 142 0.07 5.15 28.90
CA GLY A 142 -1.29 4.77 29.25
C GLY A 142 -2.34 4.96 28.14
N ASP A 143 -1.97 5.57 26.99
CA ASP A 143 -2.84 5.50 25.81
C ASP A 143 -3.05 4.04 25.39
N THR A 144 -4.18 3.76 24.75
CA THR A 144 -4.49 2.42 24.23
C THR A 144 -4.49 2.40 22.72
N ILE A 145 -3.95 1.35 22.13
CA ILE A 145 -4.05 1.07 20.69
C ILE A 145 -4.93 -0.16 20.54
N THR A 146 -6.06 -0.03 19.87
CA THR A 146 -7.00 -1.13 19.66
C THR A 146 -7.02 -1.50 18.18
N ILE A 147 -6.66 -2.75 17.90
CA ILE A 147 -6.78 -3.36 16.57
C ILE A 147 -8.10 -4.12 16.55
N THR A 148 -8.94 -3.81 15.58
CA THR A 148 -10.23 -4.48 15.37
C THR A 148 -10.24 -5.13 13.99
N THR A 149 -10.60 -6.40 13.92
CA THR A 149 -10.73 -7.13 12.67
C THR A 149 -11.98 -6.73 11.89
N LEU A 150 -11.82 -6.56 10.59
CA LEU A 150 -12.88 -6.15 9.67
C LEU A 150 -13.44 -7.35 8.89
N SER A 151 -14.57 -7.11 8.23
CA SER A 151 -15.15 -8.07 7.28
C SER A 151 -14.17 -8.33 6.14
N GLY A 152 -13.78 -9.60 6.00
CA GLY A 152 -12.98 -10.09 4.88
C GLY A 152 -13.71 -11.20 4.13
N PHE A 153 -12.99 -11.89 3.25
CA PHE A 153 -13.55 -13.04 2.55
C PHE A 153 -14.01 -14.15 3.50
N LYS A 154 -15.20 -14.67 3.21
CA LYS A 154 -15.89 -15.70 3.98
C LYS A 154 -16.32 -16.81 3.03
N LEU A 155 -15.93 -18.05 3.34
CA LEU A 155 -16.44 -19.22 2.63
C LEU A 155 -17.86 -19.54 3.10
N PRO A 156 -18.77 -20.02 2.24
CA PRO A 156 -20.16 -20.30 2.60
C PRO A 156 -20.35 -21.28 3.76
N THR A 157 -19.38 -22.19 3.96
CA THR A 157 -19.41 -23.22 5.02
C THR A 157 -19.00 -22.70 6.39
N TYR A 158 -18.47 -21.48 6.49
CA TYR A 158 -17.97 -20.91 7.74
C TYR A 158 -18.79 -19.69 8.13
N GLU A 159 -18.91 -19.41 9.42
CA GLU A 159 -19.74 -18.30 9.91
C GLU A 159 -18.99 -16.95 9.88
N GLN A 160 -17.65 -16.96 9.89
CA GLN A 160 -16.83 -15.75 9.84
C GLN A 160 -15.69 -15.81 8.80
N SER A 161 -15.05 -14.65 8.57
CA SER A 161 -13.97 -14.46 7.61
C SER A 161 -12.65 -15.14 8.03
N PHE A 162 -11.84 -15.52 7.04
CA PHE A 162 -10.47 -16.02 7.27
C PHE A 162 -9.50 -14.84 7.37
N LEU A 163 -9.10 -14.51 8.59
CA LEU A 163 -8.25 -13.36 8.87
C LEU A 163 -6.84 -13.80 9.31
N PRO A 164 -5.79 -13.02 8.99
CA PRO A 164 -4.45 -13.27 9.51
C PRO A 164 -4.41 -12.99 11.03
N CYS A 165 -3.44 -13.59 11.71
CA CYS A 165 -3.25 -13.44 13.14
C CYS A 165 -2.58 -12.09 13.49
N ILE A 166 -2.86 -11.59 14.70
CA ILE A 166 -2.36 -10.30 15.19
C ILE A 166 -1.17 -10.55 16.14
N GLY A 167 -0.01 -9.97 15.81
CA GLY A 167 1.23 -10.07 16.57
C GLY A 167 1.47 -8.84 17.46
N ASP A 168 2.73 -8.50 17.68
CA ASP A 168 3.11 -7.31 18.44
C ASP A 168 2.75 -6.01 17.70
N VAL A 169 2.54 -4.94 18.47
CA VAL A 169 2.57 -3.57 17.95
C VAL A 169 3.95 -2.99 18.23
N ARG A 170 4.58 -2.40 17.22
CA ARG A 170 5.89 -1.75 17.34
C ARG A 170 5.77 -0.26 17.11
N LEU A 171 6.29 0.54 18.03
CA LEU A 171 6.35 1.99 17.91
C LEU A 171 7.76 2.39 17.53
N TYR A 172 7.92 2.94 16.34
CA TYR A 172 9.16 3.56 15.88
C TYR A 172 9.02 5.07 15.96
N PRO A 173 10.10 5.83 16.23
CA PRO A 173 10.05 7.29 16.06
C PRO A 173 9.52 7.65 14.67
N ALA A 174 8.68 8.68 14.59
CA ALA A 174 8.06 9.06 13.33
C ALA A 174 9.11 9.36 12.23
N GLY A 175 8.94 8.77 11.05
CA GLY A 175 9.87 8.90 9.93
C GLY A 175 11.08 7.96 9.96
N ALA A 176 11.14 7.03 10.93
CA ALA A 176 12.19 6.02 10.99
C ALA A 176 12.18 5.11 9.74
N LYS A 177 13.37 4.71 9.28
CA LYS A 177 13.50 3.72 8.21
C LYS A 177 13.40 2.31 8.79
N VAL A 178 12.23 1.70 8.64
CA VAL A 178 11.90 0.39 9.22
C VAL A 178 11.94 -0.71 8.15
N ALA A 179 12.50 -1.86 8.49
CA ALA A 179 12.39 -3.07 7.69
C ALA A 179 10.97 -3.65 7.80
N VAL A 180 10.29 -3.81 6.67
CA VAL A 180 8.87 -4.22 6.61
C VAL A 180 8.68 -5.52 5.82
N GLY A 181 7.47 -6.06 5.89
CA GLY A 181 7.07 -7.32 5.28
C GLY A 181 7.64 -8.53 6.02
N TYR A 182 7.56 -9.69 5.38
CA TYR A 182 8.05 -10.96 5.94
C TYR A 182 9.55 -11.15 5.73
N ASP A 183 10.12 -10.51 4.72
CA ASP A 183 11.53 -10.67 4.33
C ASP A 183 12.43 -9.53 4.85
N GLY A 184 11.86 -8.50 5.48
CA GLY A 184 12.60 -7.42 6.14
C GLY A 184 13.24 -6.40 5.19
N GLY A 185 12.56 -6.04 4.11
CA GLY A 185 13.02 -4.99 3.18
C GLY A 185 12.79 -3.60 3.76
N ILE A 186 13.76 -2.69 3.62
CA ILE A 186 13.57 -1.28 3.99
C ILE A 186 12.96 -0.56 2.78
N PRO A 187 11.78 0.08 2.89
CA PRO A 187 11.21 0.88 1.80
C PRO A 187 12.19 1.96 1.37
N GLU A 188 12.43 2.07 0.06
CA GLU A 188 13.31 3.06 -0.52
C GLU A 188 12.50 4.21 -1.11
N ASP A 189 12.89 5.44 -0.78
CA ASP A 189 12.36 6.63 -1.46
C ASP A 189 12.82 6.61 -2.93
N LYS A 190 11.87 6.53 -3.86
CA LYS A 190 12.17 6.57 -5.30
C LYS A 190 12.04 8.00 -5.82
N ALA A 191 13.01 8.43 -6.63
CA ALA A 191 13.01 9.77 -7.19
C ALA A 191 11.94 9.90 -8.29
N VAL A 192 11.16 10.99 -8.22
CA VAL A 192 10.16 11.32 -9.24
C VAL A 192 10.85 11.70 -10.56
N ASN A 193 10.36 11.15 -11.66
CA ASN A 193 10.84 11.42 -13.01
C ASN A 193 9.82 12.27 -13.78
N SER A 194 10.17 13.53 -14.06
CA SER A 194 9.27 14.48 -14.74
C SER A 194 8.93 14.12 -16.20
N ASN A 195 9.64 13.16 -16.82
CA ASN A 195 9.34 12.70 -18.18
C ASN A 195 8.41 11.47 -18.20
N ASP A 196 8.05 10.97 -17.03
CA ASP A 196 7.17 9.82 -16.86
C ASP A 196 5.84 10.32 -16.25
N PRO A 197 4.74 10.33 -17.02
CA PRO A 197 3.46 10.88 -16.57
C PRO A 197 2.85 10.17 -15.36
N LEU A 198 3.28 8.94 -15.04
CA LEU A 198 2.81 8.15 -13.91
C LEU A 198 3.73 8.26 -12.69
N SER A 199 4.92 8.84 -12.84
CA SER A 199 5.91 8.92 -11.78
C SER A 199 5.48 9.88 -10.67
N GLY A 200 5.53 9.41 -9.42
CA GLY A 200 5.19 10.22 -8.25
C GLY A 200 3.70 10.30 -7.94
N LEU A 201 2.85 9.65 -8.74
CA LEU A 201 1.41 9.64 -8.49
C LEU A 201 1.03 8.71 -7.34
N GLU A 202 0.02 9.11 -6.57
CA GLU A 202 -0.65 8.29 -5.57
C GLU A 202 -2.00 7.82 -6.11
N ILE A 203 -2.20 6.51 -6.24
CA ILE A 203 -3.40 5.92 -6.84
C ILE A 203 -4.16 5.07 -5.82
N ILE A 204 -5.45 5.34 -5.64
CA ILE A 204 -6.34 4.46 -4.89
C ILE A 204 -6.99 3.44 -5.83
N TRP A 205 -6.96 2.17 -5.43
CA TRP A 205 -7.61 1.07 -6.15
C TRP A 205 -8.73 0.47 -5.31
N LEU A 206 -9.98 0.74 -5.68
CA LEU A 206 -11.17 0.17 -5.05
C LEU A 206 -11.67 -1.02 -5.86
N GLY A 207 -11.64 -2.21 -5.25
CA GLY A 207 -12.11 -3.40 -5.97
C GLY A 207 -12.20 -4.69 -5.17
N SER A 208 -12.24 -5.80 -5.89
CA SER A 208 -12.42 -7.15 -5.37
C SER A 208 -11.22 -8.03 -5.72
N SER A 209 -11.43 -9.31 -6.02
CA SER A 209 -10.42 -10.34 -6.26
C SER A 209 -9.51 -10.05 -7.45
N VAL A 210 -10.00 -9.30 -8.44
CA VAL A 210 -9.23 -8.91 -9.62
C VAL A 210 -8.27 -7.78 -9.28
N SER A 211 -8.75 -6.68 -8.67
CA SER A 211 -7.84 -5.62 -8.18
C SER A 211 -6.87 -6.12 -7.12
N TYR A 212 -7.29 -7.11 -6.33
CA TYR A 212 -6.42 -7.72 -5.34
C TYR A 212 -5.33 -8.59 -5.97
N GLY A 213 -5.53 -9.17 -7.14
CA GLY A 213 -4.59 -10.14 -7.71
C GLY A 213 -4.72 -11.55 -7.10
N GLN A 214 -5.95 -11.99 -6.79
CA GLN A 214 -6.21 -13.25 -6.06
C GLN A 214 -5.54 -14.48 -6.70
N SER A 215 -5.64 -14.62 -8.02
CA SER A 215 -5.04 -15.74 -8.76
C SER A 215 -3.56 -15.53 -9.11
N ALA A 216 -2.93 -14.53 -8.50
CA ALA A 216 -1.55 -14.11 -8.71
C ALA A 216 -0.86 -13.73 -7.39
N LEU A 217 -1.32 -14.29 -6.26
CA LEU A 217 -0.72 -14.12 -4.93
C LEU A 217 -0.63 -12.65 -4.48
N GLY A 218 -1.61 -11.82 -4.85
CA GLY A 218 -1.63 -10.39 -4.51
C GLY A 218 -1.09 -9.48 -5.61
N TYR A 219 -0.46 -10.03 -6.65
CA TYR A 219 0.06 -9.27 -7.79
C TYR A 219 -1.06 -8.95 -8.78
N SER A 220 -1.18 -7.68 -9.15
CA SER A 220 -2.24 -7.12 -9.99
C SER A 220 -1.69 -6.10 -10.98
N MET A 221 -2.58 -5.40 -11.68
CA MET A 221 -2.19 -4.26 -12.52
C MET A 221 -1.57 -3.10 -11.71
N ALA A 222 -1.93 -2.96 -10.42
CA ALA A 222 -1.36 -1.93 -9.55
C ALA A 222 0.14 -2.18 -9.33
N ASP A 223 0.49 -3.43 -9.01
CA ASP A 223 1.86 -3.86 -8.77
C ASP A 223 2.71 -3.76 -10.05
N TYR A 224 2.16 -4.11 -11.21
CA TYR A 224 2.81 -3.89 -12.50
C TYR A 224 3.16 -2.41 -12.72
N LEU A 225 2.25 -1.49 -12.38
CA LEU A 225 2.49 -0.05 -12.55
C LEU A 225 3.56 0.46 -11.58
N GLU A 226 3.59 0.00 -10.32
CA GLU A 226 4.66 0.35 -9.38
C GLU A 226 6.03 -0.19 -9.84
N GLU A 227 6.08 -1.40 -10.39
CA GLU A 227 7.31 -1.97 -10.96
C GLU A 227 7.81 -1.17 -12.18
N SER A 228 6.89 -0.70 -13.01
CA SER A 228 7.18 0.05 -14.24
C SER A 228 7.48 1.53 -13.98
N HIS A 229 6.90 2.09 -12.92
CA HIS A 229 6.99 3.49 -12.50
C HIS A 229 7.36 3.55 -11.01
N PRO A 230 8.64 3.38 -10.63
CA PRO A 230 9.02 3.11 -9.23
C PRO A 230 8.63 4.19 -8.20
N ALA A 231 8.35 5.42 -8.63
CA ALA A 231 7.90 6.49 -7.73
C ALA A 231 6.37 6.60 -7.62
N LEU A 232 5.61 5.81 -8.39
CA LEU A 232 4.17 5.66 -8.24
C LEU A 232 3.88 4.84 -6.97
N VAL A 233 2.82 5.22 -6.25
CA VAL A 233 2.34 4.51 -5.07
C VAL A 233 0.90 4.09 -5.28
N SER A 234 0.61 2.80 -5.06
CA SER A 234 -0.72 2.22 -5.16
C SER A 234 -1.27 1.83 -3.80
N HIS A 235 -2.52 2.22 -3.58
CA HIS A 235 -3.29 1.92 -2.39
C HIS A 235 -4.43 0.96 -2.74
N LYS A 236 -4.17 -0.34 -2.65
CA LYS A 236 -5.19 -1.38 -2.88
C LYS A 236 -6.16 -1.39 -1.70
N TYR A 237 -7.37 -0.86 -1.88
CA TYR A 237 -8.52 -1.07 -0.99
C TYR A 237 -9.38 -2.18 -1.57
N THR A 238 -9.01 -3.43 -1.28
CA THR A 238 -9.60 -4.59 -1.95
C THR A 238 -10.07 -5.65 -0.96
N VAL A 239 -11.20 -6.28 -1.28
CA VAL A 239 -11.71 -7.48 -0.57
C VAL A 239 -12.38 -8.39 -1.61
N SER A 240 -11.88 -9.61 -1.79
CA SER A 240 -12.41 -10.57 -2.76
C SER A 240 -13.87 -10.93 -2.49
N ALA A 241 -14.57 -11.29 -3.57
CA ALA A 241 -15.99 -11.65 -3.57
C ALA A 241 -16.95 -10.55 -3.10
N THR A 242 -16.50 -9.28 -3.06
CA THR A 242 -17.35 -8.13 -2.72
C THR A 242 -17.91 -7.43 -3.95
N THR A 243 -18.97 -6.63 -3.75
CA THR A 243 -19.79 -6.00 -4.79
C THR A 243 -19.74 -4.48 -4.77
N LEU A 244 -20.08 -3.86 -5.91
CA LEU A 244 -20.36 -2.43 -6.01
C LEU A 244 -21.59 -2.06 -5.19
N VAL A 245 -22.69 -2.81 -5.40
CA VAL A 245 -23.93 -2.66 -4.65
C VAL A 245 -23.67 -2.77 -3.15
N ASP A 246 -24.17 -1.77 -2.42
CA ASP A 246 -23.94 -1.56 -1.00
C ASP A 246 -24.92 -2.34 -0.14
N ASP A 247 -24.69 -3.65 -0.01
CA ASP A 247 -25.57 -4.55 0.75
C ASP A 247 -24.91 -5.11 2.01
N ASN A 248 -23.62 -4.86 2.21
CA ASN A 248 -22.89 -5.25 3.42
C ASN A 248 -21.65 -4.35 3.64
N ALA A 249 -21.06 -4.44 4.83
CA ALA A 249 -19.94 -3.60 5.25
C ALA A 249 -18.65 -3.77 4.41
N ALA A 250 -18.52 -4.85 3.63
CA ALA A 250 -17.39 -5.07 2.73
C ALA A 250 -17.69 -4.63 1.27
N SER A 251 -18.90 -4.16 0.96
CA SER A 251 -19.21 -3.57 -0.35
C SER A 251 -18.32 -2.36 -0.64
N TYR A 252 -18.17 -2.02 -1.92
CA TYR A 252 -17.22 -1.00 -2.35
C TYR A 252 -17.58 0.38 -1.77
N VAL A 253 -18.87 0.74 -1.80
CA VAL A 253 -19.38 1.99 -1.24
C VAL A 253 -19.12 2.08 0.27
N SER A 254 -19.41 1.02 1.03
CA SER A 254 -19.11 0.95 2.46
C SER A 254 -17.61 1.10 2.72
N ARG A 255 -16.75 0.33 2.03
CA ARG A 255 -15.29 0.37 2.23
C ARG A 255 -14.66 1.70 1.81
N MET A 256 -15.14 2.32 0.76
CA MET A 256 -14.67 3.64 0.31
C MET A 256 -14.79 4.69 1.42
N LYS A 257 -15.85 4.65 2.22
CA LYS A 257 -16.08 5.62 3.32
C LYS A 257 -15.11 5.45 4.49
N GLU A 258 -14.43 4.31 4.56
CA GLU A 258 -13.41 4.02 5.57
C GLU A 258 -12.01 4.48 5.14
N ILE A 259 -11.85 4.88 3.87
CA ILE A 259 -10.60 5.45 3.36
C ILE A 259 -10.37 6.81 4.05
N PRO A 260 -9.15 7.12 4.50
CA PRO A 260 -8.86 8.41 5.12
C PRO A 260 -9.15 9.57 4.16
N THR A 261 -9.90 10.57 4.65
CA THR A 261 -10.38 11.70 3.84
C THR A 261 -9.32 12.81 3.70
N ASP A 262 -8.22 12.69 4.41
CA ASP A 262 -7.03 13.53 4.33
C ASP A 262 -6.01 13.05 3.29
N LEU A 263 -6.18 11.86 2.71
CA LEU A 263 -5.41 11.43 1.53
C LEU A 263 -5.58 12.41 0.37
N ARG A 264 -4.58 12.51 -0.51
CA ARG A 264 -4.63 13.34 -1.71
C ARG A 264 -4.21 12.52 -2.93
N PRO A 265 -5.00 11.50 -3.30
CA PRO A 265 -4.70 10.68 -4.46
C PRO A 265 -4.79 11.48 -5.75
N ASP A 266 -3.92 11.18 -6.70
CA ASP A 266 -3.98 11.72 -8.06
C ASP A 266 -5.04 11.01 -8.91
N LEU A 267 -5.34 9.75 -8.60
CA LEU A 267 -6.35 8.94 -9.30
C LEU A 267 -7.11 8.03 -8.34
N PHE A 268 -8.42 7.88 -8.57
CA PHE A 268 -9.27 6.90 -7.91
C PHE A 268 -9.78 5.87 -8.91
N ILE A 269 -9.19 4.67 -8.91
CA ILE A 269 -9.47 3.61 -9.89
C ILE A 269 -10.41 2.57 -9.28
N VAL A 270 -11.48 2.23 -10.02
CA VAL A 270 -12.56 1.37 -9.55
C VAL A 270 -12.78 0.20 -10.49
N GLN A 271 -12.81 -1.00 -9.91
CA GLN A 271 -13.18 -2.21 -10.64
C GLN A 271 -14.69 -2.23 -10.94
N LEU A 272 -15.09 -2.51 -12.18
CA LEU A 272 -16.44 -2.96 -12.47
C LEU A 272 -16.63 -4.39 -11.97
N SER A 273 -17.43 -4.54 -10.91
CA SER A 273 -17.55 -5.80 -10.17
C SER A 273 -18.20 -6.92 -10.98
N THR A 274 -17.45 -7.99 -11.23
CA THR A 274 -17.97 -9.25 -11.78
C THR A 274 -18.86 -10.00 -10.78
N ASN A 275 -18.73 -9.72 -9.48
CA ASN A 275 -19.55 -10.34 -8.44
C ASN A 275 -20.99 -9.81 -8.46
N ASP A 276 -21.19 -8.56 -8.86
CA ASP A 276 -22.55 -8.00 -9.02
C ASP A 276 -23.31 -8.76 -10.11
N ALA A 277 -22.63 -9.13 -11.19
CA ALA A 277 -23.19 -10.00 -12.23
C ALA A 277 -23.40 -11.44 -11.75
N MET A 278 -22.45 -12.01 -10.98
CA MET A 278 -22.58 -13.37 -10.44
C MET A 278 -23.74 -13.52 -9.45
N PHE A 279 -24.04 -12.46 -8.69
CA PHE A 279 -25.08 -12.45 -7.67
C PHE A 279 -26.36 -11.72 -8.11
N ASP A 280 -26.52 -11.45 -9.42
CA ASP A 280 -27.67 -10.78 -10.03
C ASP A 280 -28.10 -9.49 -9.29
N LYS A 281 -27.13 -8.64 -8.89
CA LYS A 281 -27.41 -7.44 -8.09
C LYS A 281 -28.27 -6.43 -8.85
N PRO A 282 -29.23 -5.73 -8.21
CA PRO A 282 -30.18 -4.87 -8.92
C PRO A 282 -29.51 -3.84 -9.83
N PHE A 283 -29.95 -3.72 -11.10
CA PHE A 283 -29.36 -2.75 -12.04
C PHE A 283 -29.61 -1.28 -11.65
N GLY A 284 -30.85 -0.95 -11.26
CA GLY A 284 -31.28 0.45 -11.15
C GLY A 284 -31.35 1.14 -12.51
N THR A 285 -31.23 2.47 -12.51
CA THR A 285 -31.27 3.30 -13.73
C THR A 285 -30.33 4.48 -13.59
N LEU A 286 -29.75 4.92 -14.71
CA LEU A 286 -28.95 6.15 -14.76
C LEU A 286 -29.76 7.34 -14.25
N SER A 287 -29.27 8.02 -13.22
CA SER A 287 -29.91 9.21 -12.69
C SER A 287 -29.75 10.38 -13.67
N SER A 288 -30.66 11.36 -13.62
CA SER A 288 -30.48 12.66 -14.32
C SER A 288 -29.68 13.67 -13.49
N SER A 289 -29.53 13.43 -12.17
CA SER A 289 -28.85 14.31 -11.22
C SER A 289 -27.38 13.94 -11.06
N LYS A 290 -26.50 14.90 -10.74
CA LYS A 290 -25.13 14.64 -10.27
C LYS A 290 -24.99 14.74 -8.74
N ASN A 291 -26.07 15.02 -8.02
CA ASN A 291 -26.04 15.13 -6.55
C ASN A 291 -25.97 13.75 -5.90
N ILE A 292 -25.07 13.60 -4.93
CA ILE A 292 -24.77 12.32 -4.28
C ILE A 292 -25.99 11.67 -3.60
N GLU A 293 -26.92 12.47 -3.06
CA GLU A 293 -28.13 11.98 -2.38
C GLU A 293 -29.19 11.40 -3.33
N ALA A 294 -29.02 11.62 -4.65
CA ALA A 294 -29.95 11.10 -5.65
C ALA A 294 -29.65 9.65 -6.08
N PHE A 295 -28.56 9.06 -5.60
CA PHE A 295 -28.10 7.74 -6.03
C PHE A 295 -28.52 6.65 -5.05
N ASP A 296 -29.21 5.62 -5.56
CA ASP A 296 -29.53 4.42 -4.79
C ASP A 296 -28.34 3.46 -4.80
N THR A 297 -27.56 3.46 -3.71
CA THR A 297 -26.38 2.62 -3.54
C THR A 297 -26.68 1.11 -3.52
N HIS A 298 -27.96 0.71 -3.43
CA HIS A 298 -28.38 -0.70 -3.53
C HIS A 298 -28.59 -1.16 -4.99
N THR A 299 -28.22 -0.31 -5.97
CA THR A 299 -28.27 -0.62 -7.40
C THR A 299 -26.93 -0.40 -8.09
N ILE A 300 -26.66 -1.11 -9.18
CA ILE A 300 -25.41 -1.01 -9.95
C ILE A 300 -25.19 0.42 -10.45
N TYR A 301 -26.20 1.03 -11.07
CA TYR A 301 -26.11 2.43 -11.50
C TYR A 301 -25.84 3.36 -10.33
N GLY A 302 -26.67 3.30 -9.28
CA GLY A 302 -26.53 4.22 -8.16
C GLY A 302 -25.23 4.04 -7.38
N ALA A 303 -24.72 2.82 -7.21
CA ALA A 303 -23.43 2.57 -6.57
C ALA A 303 -22.27 3.18 -7.36
N MET A 304 -22.22 2.99 -8.68
CA MET A 304 -21.18 3.59 -9.52
C MET A 304 -21.25 5.12 -9.51
N GLU A 305 -22.45 5.71 -9.61
CA GLU A 305 -22.61 7.17 -9.57
C GLU A 305 -22.26 7.76 -8.19
N TYR A 306 -22.62 7.06 -7.11
CA TYR A 306 -22.27 7.44 -5.75
C TYR A 306 -20.76 7.44 -5.54
N ILE A 307 -20.06 6.40 -5.99
CA ILE A 307 -18.60 6.29 -5.92
C ILE A 307 -17.95 7.49 -6.62
N ILE A 308 -18.41 7.84 -7.83
CA ILE A 308 -17.87 8.98 -8.59
C ILE A 308 -18.08 10.29 -7.82
N ALA A 309 -19.30 10.54 -7.35
CA ALA A 309 -19.63 11.76 -6.62
C ALA A 309 -18.84 11.87 -5.31
N TYR A 310 -18.80 10.79 -4.52
CA TYR A 310 -18.11 10.76 -3.24
C TYR A 310 -16.61 11.01 -3.40
N ALA A 311 -15.95 10.35 -4.36
CA ALA A 311 -14.53 10.54 -4.59
C ALA A 311 -14.20 11.97 -5.04
N SER A 312 -15.05 12.55 -5.90
CA SER A 312 -14.93 13.94 -6.34
C SER A 312 -15.10 14.92 -5.17
N GLU A 313 -16.12 14.73 -4.32
CA GLU A 313 -16.38 15.60 -3.17
C GLU A 313 -15.35 15.48 -2.05
N THR A 314 -14.77 14.29 -1.87
CA THR A 314 -13.90 13.97 -0.73
C THR A 314 -12.43 14.25 -1.03
N TRP A 315 -11.93 13.85 -2.20
CA TRP A 315 -10.52 13.91 -2.55
C TRP A 315 -10.21 14.82 -3.74
N ASP A 316 -11.24 15.32 -4.45
CA ASP A 316 -11.08 16.17 -5.64
C ASP A 316 -10.16 15.57 -6.71
N CYS A 317 -10.27 14.25 -6.91
CA CYS A 317 -9.42 13.50 -7.83
C CYS A 317 -10.23 12.87 -8.98
N PRO A 318 -9.64 12.71 -10.18
CA PRO A 318 -10.26 11.97 -11.27
C PRO A 318 -10.59 10.53 -10.89
N VAL A 319 -11.80 10.11 -11.26
CA VAL A 319 -12.26 8.72 -11.11
C VAL A 319 -12.08 7.99 -12.42
N VAL A 320 -11.48 6.80 -12.36
CA VAL A 320 -11.32 5.89 -13.49
C VAL A 320 -12.06 4.60 -13.15
N PHE A 321 -12.84 4.07 -14.09
CA PHE A 321 -13.35 2.71 -13.97
C PHE A 321 -12.64 1.77 -14.94
N TYR A 322 -12.62 0.48 -14.63
CA TYR A 322 -12.17 -0.52 -15.58
C TYR A 322 -13.09 -1.75 -15.59
N SER A 323 -13.25 -2.36 -16.76
CA SER A 323 -13.92 -3.65 -16.90
C SER A 323 -12.91 -4.80 -16.91
N GLY A 324 -13.37 -6.02 -16.65
CA GLY A 324 -12.63 -7.21 -17.02
C GLY A 324 -12.61 -7.42 -18.53
N THR A 325 -11.75 -8.32 -19.01
CA THR A 325 -11.75 -8.76 -20.41
C THR A 325 -13.01 -9.54 -20.76
N TYR A 326 -13.31 -9.65 -22.06
CA TYR A 326 -14.44 -10.46 -22.50
C TYR A 326 -14.35 -11.91 -21.99
N TYR A 327 -15.47 -12.40 -21.48
CA TYR A 327 -15.69 -13.81 -21.16
C TYR A 327 -17.14 -14.19 -21.44
N ASP A 328 -17.38 -15.47 -21.77
CA ASP A 328 -18.73 -16.01 -21.85
C ASP A 328 -19.35 -16.08 -20.45
N SER A 329 -20.16 -15.08 -20.14
CA SER A 329 -20.77 -14.92 -18.83
C SER A 329 -21.87 -15.93 -18.53
N ALA A 330 -22.27 -16.78 -19.49
CA ALA A 330 -23.18 -17.90 -19.24
C ALA A 330 -22.57 -18.93 -18.26
N THR A 331 -21.25 -18.89 -18.09
CA THR A 331 -20.53 -19.74 -17.14
C THR A 331 -20.72 -19.29 -15.68
N TYR A 332 -21.08 -18.02 -15.45
CA TYR A 332 -21.02 -17.39 -14.12
C TYR A 332 -22.27 -16.58 -13.72
N SER A 333 -23.17 -16.29 -14.66
CA SER A 333 -24.41 -15.52 -14.43
C SER A 333 -25.60 -16.22 -15.07
N ASN A 334 -26.80 -15.99 -14.54
CA ASN A 334 -28.00 -16.75 -14.90
C ASN A 334 -28.50 -16.52 -16.34
N ASP A 335 -28.17 -15.39 -16.98
CA ASP A 335 -28.64 -15.06 -18.34
C ASP A 335 -27.53 -14.97 -19.41
N GLY A 336 -26.26 -15.12 -19.01
CA GLY A 336 -25.11 -15.08 -19.91
C GLY A 336 -24.82 -13.75 -20.61
N SER A 337 -25.54 -12.68 -20.23
CA SER A 337 -25.39 -11.33 -20.78
C SER A 337 -25.15 -10.26 -19.70
N TYR A 338 -25.31 -10.62 -18.43
CA TYR A 338 -25.40 -9.69 -17.31
C TYR A 338 -24.19 -8.75 -17.22
N TYR A 339 -22.97 -9.30 -17.28
CA TYR A 339 -21.77 -8.48 -17.17
C TYR A 339 -21.61 -7.54 -18.37
N GLY A 340 -21.94 -7.99 -19.59
CA GLY A 340 -21.93 -7.13 -20.78
C GLY A 340 -22.88 -5.93 -20.64
N ARG A 341 -24.08 -6.15 -20.10
CA ARG A 341 -25.04 -5.07 -19.78
C ARG A 341 -24.52 -4.12 -18.70
N MET A 342 -23.73 -4.61 -17.75
CA MET A 342 -23.04 -3.74 -16.78
C MET A 342 -21.95 -2.89 -17.44
N VAL A 343 -21.21 -3.44 -18.41
CA VAL A 343 -20.24 -2.68 -19.21
C VAL A 343 -20.96 -1.58 -19.99
N GLU A 344 -22.09 -1.88 -20.63
CA GLU A 344 -22.93 -0.87 -21.29
C GLU A 344 -23.38 0.24 -20.33
N ALA A 345 -23.83 -0.13 -19.12
CA ALA A 345 -24.20 0.82 -18.08
C ALA A 345 -23.04 1.73 -17.65
N LEU A 346 -21.84 1.15 -17.51
CA LEU A 346 -20.64 1.90 -17.21
C LEU A 346 -20.28 2.90 -18.32
N LEU A 347 -20.44 2.53 -19.59
CA LEU A 347 -20.22 3.43 -20.73
C LEU A 347 -21.26 4.55 -20.80
N ASP A 348 -22.49 4.34 -20.34
CA ASP A 348 -23.47 5.41 -20.20
C ASP A 348 -23.12 6.38 -19.06
N ILE A 349 -22.62 5.86 -17.94
CA ILE A 349 -22.05 6.66 -16.85
C ILE A 349 -20.85 7.47 -17.35
N GLN A 350 -19.95 6.87 -18.15
CA GLN A 350 -18.82 7.56 -18.76
C GLN A 350 -19.26 8.81 -19.52
N LYS A 351 -20.29 8.70 -20.38
CA LYS A 351 -20.82 9.84 -21.16
C LYS A 351 -21.36 10.95 -20.26
N LYS A 352 -22.04 10.59 -19.17
CA LYS A 352 -22.63 11.56 -18.23
C LYS A 352 -21.57 12.27 -17.39
N TRP A 353 -20.62 11.52 -16.87
CA TRP A 353 -19.66 12.00 -15.88
C TRP A 353 -18.36 12.53 -16.49
N GLY A 354 -18.01 12.09 -17.70
CA GLY A 354 -16.76 12.46 -18.35
C GLY A 354 -15.54 11.77 -17.73
N ILE A 355 -15.75 10.66 -17.02
CA ILE A 355 -14.68 9.83 -16.45
C ILE A 355 -13.93 9.04 -17.54
N LEU A 356 -12.74 8.55 -17.21
CA LEU A 356 -12.07 7.53 -18.02
C LEU A 356 -12.67 6.16 -17.70
N VAL A 357 -12.88 5.34 -18.74
CA VAL A 357 -13.15 3.90 -18.60
C VAL A 357 -12.09 3.13 -19.38
N ILE A 358 -11.33 2.28 -18.69
CA ILE A 358 -10.44 1.29 -19.30
C ILE A 358 -11.30 0.06 -19.65
N ASP A 359 -11.86 0.08 -20.85
CA ASP A 359 -12.78 -0.95 -21.36
C ASP A 359 -12.01 -2.14 -21.96
N LEU A 360 -11.63 -3.07 -21.09
CA LEU A 360 -11.00 -4.33 -21.51
C LEU A 360 -12.00 -5.30 -22.17
N TYR A 361 -13.30 -5.13 -21.91
CA TYR A 361 -14.34 -6.05 -22.38
C TYR A 361 -14.57 -5.89 -23.89
N ASN A 362 -14.65 -4.64 -24.35
CA ASN A 362 -14.79 -4.32 -25.78
C ASN A 362 -13.45 -4.08 -26.50
N ASN A 363 -12.31 -4.32 -25.83
CA ASN A 363 -11.00 -4.22 -26.46
C ASN A 363 -10.84 -5.30 -27.54
N GLN A 364 -10.79 -4.87 -28.81
CA GLN A 364 -10.79 -5.79 -29.96
C GLN A 364 -9.59 -6.74 -29.97
N GLU A 365 -8.40 -6.27 -29.59
CA GLU A 365 -7.19 -7.09 -29.58
C GLU A 365 -7.23 -8.14 -28.47
N MET A 366 -7.72 -7.77 -27.30
CA MET A 366 -7.90 -8.68 -26.17
C MET A 366 -9.00 -9.71 -26.45
N THR A 367 -10.14 -9.27 -26.99
CA THR A 367 -11.27 -10.16 -27.33
C THR A 367 -10.94 -11.10 -28.48
N ALA A 368 -10.11 -10.69 -29.45
CA ALA A 368 -9.72 -11.53 -30.58
C ALA A 368 -9.00 -12.83 -30.18
N ILE A 369 -8.37 -12.87 -28.99
CA ILE A 369 -7.68 -14.06 -28.51
C ILE A 369 -8.50 -14.89 -27.52
N TYR A 370 -9.72 -14.49 -27.20
CA TYR A 370 -10.59 -15.20 -26.25
C TYR A 370 -10.68 -16.70 -26.56
N ASN A 371 -10.58 -17.54 -25.52
CA ASN A 371 -10.64 -19.00 -25.62
C ASN A 371 -9.55 -19.65 -26.51
N SER A 372 -8.50 -18.91 -26.88
CA SER A 372 -7.30 -19.46 -27.53
C SER A 372 -6.31 -20.02 -26.50
N GLU A 373 -5.33 -20.81 -26.96
CA GLU A 373 -4.20 -21.24 -26.11
C GLU A 373 -3.48 -20.05 -25.47
N LYS A 374 -3.30 -18.95 -26.21
CA LYS A 374 -2.65 -17.73 -25.71
C LYS A 374 -3.44 -17.13 -24.55
N TYR A 375 -4.76 -17.03 -24.66
CA TYR A 375 -5.62 -16.53 -23.59
C TYR A 375 -5.48 -17.37 -22.30
N ASN A 376 -5.44 -18.70 -22.44
CA ASN A 376 -5.26 -19.60 -21.29
C ASN A 376 -3.90 -19.44 -20.60
N THR A 377 -2.89 -18.84 -21.25
CA THR A 377 -1.62 -18.51 -20.58
C THR A 377 -1.70 -17.28 -19.69
N TYR A 378 -2.69 -16.40 -19.89
CA TYR A 378 -2.89 -15.17 -19.12
C TYR A 378 -3.93 -15.31 -18.01
N MET A 379 -4.87 -16.23 -18.16
CA MET A 379 -6.05 -16.32 -17.30
C MET A 379 -6.01 -17.60 -16.46
N ALA A 380 -6.25 -17.47 -15.15
CA ALA A 380 -6.41 -18.61 -14.25
C ALA A 380 -7.81 -19.23 -14.36
N ASP A 381 -8.82 -18.39 -14.64
CA ASP A 381 -10.19 -18.78 -14.94
C ASP A 381 -10.84 -17.73 -15.87
N GLY A 382 -12.16 -17.75 -16.06
CA GLY A 382 -12.84 -16.79 -16.93
C GLY A 382 -12.84 -15.33 -16.46
N VAL A 383 -12.45 -15.06 -15.21
CA VAL A 383 -12.54 -13.75 -14.56
C VAL A 383 -11.17 -13.23 -14.12
N HIS A 384 -10.30 -14.10 -13.61
CA HIS A 384 -9.07 -13.72 -12.94
C HIS A 384 -7.83 -13.95 -13.82
N PRO A 385 -7.07 -12.89 -14.13
CA PRO A 385 -5.71 -13.02 -14.63
C PRO A 385 -4.80 -13.74 -13.63
N ASN A 386 -3.85 -14.51 -14.16
CA ASN A 386 -2.68 -14.96 -13.39
C ASN A 386 -1.59 -13.87 -13.43
N ALA A 387 -0.45 -14.08 -12.77
CA ALA A 387 0.65 -13.10 -12.72
C ALA A 387 1.17 -12.70 -14.13
N HIS A 388 1.20 -13.64 -15.08
CA HIS A 388 1.57 -13.36 -16.46
C HIS A 388 0.48 -12.55 -17.20
N GLY A 389 -0.79 -12.80 -16.91
CA GLY A 389 -1.90 -11.98 -17.43
C GLY A 389 -1.84 -10.53 -16.95
N TYR A 390 -1.52 -10.30 -15.68
CA TYR A 390 -1.33 -8.93 -15.18
C TYR A 390 -0.10 -8.27 -15.82
N SER A 391 1.06 -8.91 -15.78
CA SER A 391 2.32 -8.29 -16.23
C SER A 391 2.44 -8.12 -17.76
N ALA A 392 1.88 -9.04 -18.56
CA ALA A 392 2.12 -9.06 -20.00
C ALA A 392 0.86 -8.80 -20.85
N TRP A 393 -0.32 -8.61 -20.23
CA TRP A 393 -1.56 -8.40 -20.96
C TRP A 393 -2.40 -7.24 -20.43
N TRP A 394 -2.77 -7.24 -19.15
CA TRP A 394 -3.59 -6.16 -18.57
C TRP A 394 -2.75 -4.92 -18.22
N GLY A 395 -1.66 -5.09 -17.48
CA GLY A 395 -0.77 -4.00 -17.03
C GLY A 395 -0.36 -3.05 -18.15
N PRO A 396 0.16 -3.54 -19.30
CA PRO A 396 0.51 -2.70 -20.43
C PRO A 396 -0.67 -1.89 -21.01
N VAL A 397 -1.90 -2.42 -20.95
CA VAL A 397 -3.09 -1.67 -21.37
C VAL A 397 -3.40 -0.57 -20.37
N PHE A 398 -3.34 -0.84 -19.06
CA PHE A 398 -3.52 0.18 -18.03
C PHE A 398 -2.50 1.31 -18.15
N GLU A 399 -1.22 0.98 -18.25
CA GLU A 399 -0.12 1.94 -18.41
C GLU A 399 -0.37 2.86 -19.62
N LYS A 400 -0.72 2.28 -20.77
CA LYS A 400 -1.00 3.02 -22.00
C LYS A 400 -2.20 3.96 -21.85
N GLU A 401 -3.33 3.46 -21.36
CA GLU A 401 -4.57 4.24 -21.26
C GLU A 401 -4.44 5.37 -20.23
N LEU A 402 -3.83 5.10 -19.07
CA LEU A 402 -3.58 6.11 -18.04
C LEU A 402 -2.59 7.17 -18.51
N THR A 403 -1.48 6.77 -19.14
CA THR A 403 -0.51 7.70 -19.72
C THR A 403 -1.17 8.59 -20.77
N SER A 404 -2.01 8.02 -21.63
CA SER A 404 -2.74 8.77 -22.66
C SER A 404 -3.71 9.77 -22.03
N TYR A 405 -4.44 9.37 -20.98
CA TYR A 405 -5.38 10.23 -20.26
C TYR A 405 -4.69 11.42 -19.57
N LEU A 406 -3.58 11.15 -18.87
CA LEU A 406 -2.82 12.17 -18.15
C LEU A 406 -2.12 13.16 -19.08
N THR A 407 -1.69 12.71 -20.26
CA THR A 407 -1.02 13.58 -21.24
C THR A 407 -1.98 14.31 -22.18
N ALA A 408 -3.20 13.80 -22.37
CA ALA A 408 -4.23 14.45 -23.18
C ALA A 408 -4.94 15.59 -22.46
N THR A 409 -4.87 15.62 -21.12
CA THR A 409 -5.45 16.69 -20.30
C THR A 409 -4.41 17.81 -20.17
N PRO A 410 -4.60 19.00 -20.77
CA PRO A 410 -3.66 20.09 -20.58
C PRO A 410 -3.67 20.48 -19.10
N GLU A 411 -2.49 20.64 -18.50
CA GLU A 411 -2.29 21.20 -17.16
C GLU A 411 -3.24 22.38 -16.93
N THR A 412 -4.31 22.20 -16.15
CA THR A 412 -4.98 23.34 -15.50
C THR A 412 -4.10 23.76 -14.33
N GLY A 413 -2.98 24.40 -14.68
CA GLY A 413 -2.03 24.95 -13.73
C GLY A 413 -2.62 26.12 -12.94
N ASN A 414 -2.34 26.09 -11.63
CA ASN A 414 -2.02 27.24 -10.80
C ASN A 414 -2.91 28.49 -10.93
N ALA A 415 -4.02 28.50 -10.19
CA ALA A 415 -4.61 29.75 -9.72
C ALA A 415 -3.79 30.32 -8.55
N ASN A 416 -2.60 30.84 -8.84
CA ASN A 416 -1.90 31.79 -7.99
C ASN A 416 -0.92 32.64 -8.81
N GLU A 417 -1.46 33.41 -9.76
CA GLU A 417 -0.81 34.64 -10.21
C GLU A 417 -1.73 35.82 -9.92
N GLN A 418 -1.35 36.58 -8.90
CA GLN A 418 -1.88 37.92 -8.66
C GLN A 418 -1.25 38.87 -9.70
N PRO A 419 -2.02 39.78 -10.33
CA PRO A 419 -1.52 40.52 -11.48
C PRO A 419 -0.44 41.54 -11.08
N ALA A 420 0.63 41.54 -11.87
CA ALA A 420 1.72 42.51 -11.80
C ALA A 420 1.20 43.95 -11.93
N THR A 421 1.49 44.77 -10.93
CA THR A 421 1.43 46.23 -11.05
C THR A 421 2.86 46.74 -11.22
N ASN A 422 3.07 47.44 -12.34
CA ASN A 422 4.28 48.20 -12.62
C ASN A 422 4.46 49.30 -11.58
N GLU A 423 5.61 49.34 -10.92
CA GLU A 423 6.28 50.59 -10.57
C GLU A 423 7.79 50.39 -10.48
N GLN A 424 8.50 51.32 -11.09
CA GLN A 424 9.94 51.33 -11.31
C GLN A 424 10.57 52.36 -10.35
N THR A 425 11.87 52.18 -10.03
CA THR A 425 12.80 53.04 -9.26
C THR A 425 12.78 52.80 -7.74
N THR A 426 13.88 52.70 -6.98
CA THR A 426 15.27 53.17 -7.11
C THR A 426 16.25 52.21 -6.42
N ALA A 427 17.51 52.19 -6.87
CA ALA A 427 18.64 51.64 -6.13
C ALA A 427 19.00 52.56 -4.95
N ASP A 428 19.27 51.98 -3.76
CA ASP A 428 20.51 52.20 -3.00
C ASP A 428 20.51 51.42 -1.67
N GLU A 429 21.68 50.83 -1.41
CA GLU A 429 22.36 50.65 -0.12
C GLU A 429 21.92 49.61 0.96
N LEU A 430 22.94 48.79 1.28
CA LEU A 430 23.44 48.38 2.60
C LEU A 430 22.98 47.04 3.22
N ASP A 431 23.86 46.06 3.02
CA ASP A 431 24.47 45.19 4.05
C ASP A 431 23.91 45.29 5.48
N ASN A 432 23.45 44.15 6.03
CA ASN A 432 24.06 43.52 7.22
C ASN A 432 23.37 42.22 7.69
N VAL A 433 24.19 41.16 7.89
CA VAL A 433 24.14 40.13 8.97
C VAL A 433 23.22 38.89 8.78
N PRO A 434 23.61 37.65 9.19
CA PRO A 434 24.92 36.96 9.15
C PRO A 434 24.86 35.54 8.51
N LYS A 435 25.96 35.11 7.86
CA LYS A 435 26.18 33.70 7.50
C LYS A 435 26.78 32.94 8.69
N THR A 436 26.05 31.98 9.23
CA THR A 436 26.59 31.00 10.19
C THR A 436 27.45 29.98 9.44
N GLY A 437 28.77 30.13 9.60
CA GLY A 437 29.78 29.21 9.08
C GLY A 437 29.88 27.94 9.93
N GLY A 438 29.52 26.80 9.34
CA GLY A 438 29.98 25.48 9.76
C GLY A 438 31.36 25.20 9.17
N ASN A 439 32.31 24.88 10.04
CA ASN A 439 33.74 25.06 9.85
C ASN A 439 34.38 23.94 8.99
N MET A 440 34.63 24.23 7.69
CA MET A 440 35.38 23.34 6.78
C MET A 440 36.82 23.03 7.29
N ILE A 441 37.35 23.77 8.26
CA ILE A 441 38.70 23.57 8.81
C ILE A 441 38.81 22.25 9.59
N PHE A 442 37.70 21.73 10.14
CA PHE A 442 37.70 20.48 10.91
C PHE A 442 37.93 19.25 10.01
N TRP A 443 37.42 19.28 8.78
CA TRP A 443 37.55 18.18 7.81
C TRP A 443 38.95 18.14 7.16
N TRP A 444 39.58 19.28 6.94
CA TRP A 444 40.95 19.35 6.41
C TRP A 444 42.00 18.94 7.46
N ALA A 445 41.75 19.19 8.75
CA ALA A 445 42.64 18.75 9.84
C ALA A 445 42.69 17.21 9.99
N LEU A 446 41.55 16.53 9.79
CA LEU A 446 41.46 15.06 9.82
C LEU A 446 42.15 14.39 8.63
N LEU A 447 42.04 14.96 7.44
CA LEU A 447 42.74 14.48 6.24
C LEU A 447 44.25 14.71 6.31
N ALA A 448 44.71 15.83 6.87
CA ALA A 448 46.13 16.10 7.08
C ALA A 448 46.75 15.16 8.14
N ALA A 449 46.01 14.83 9.21
CA ALA A 449 46.47 13.91 10.25
C ALA A 449 46.63 12.46 9.72
N ALA A 450 45.71 12.00 8.85
CA ALA A 450 45.80 10.68 8.22
C ALA A 450 46.98 10.57 7.24
N ALA A 451 47.27 11.64 6.48
CA ALA A 451 48.41 11.68 5.57
C ALA A 451 49.76 11.68 6.32
N LEU A 452 49.86 12.43 7.43
CA LEU A 452 51.09 12.48 8.24
C LEU A 452 51.37 11.17 9.00
N ALA A 453 50.34 10.47 9.47
CA ALA A 453 50.50 9.15 10.10
C ALA A 453 51.06 8.11 9.11
N THR A 454 50.66 8.18 7.84
CA THR A 454 51.12 7.25 6.80
C THR A 454 52.58 7.53 6.37
N ILE A 455 53.00 8.80 6.37
CA ILE A 455 54.39 9.21 6.07
C ILE A 455 55.34 8.87 7.24
N ALA A 456 54.91 9.03 8.49
CA ALA A 456 55.70 8.67 9.67
C ALA A 456 55.93 7.16 9.79
N LEU A 457 54.95 6.33 9.41
CA LEU A 457 55.08 4.88 9.43
C LEU A 457 56.03 4.37 8.34
N THR A 458 56.06 5.01 7.17
CA THR A 458 56.95 4.63 6.05
C THR A 458 58.39 5.09 6.24
N THR A 459 58.64 6.22 6.93
CA THR A 459 60.01 6.68 7.24
C THR A 459 60.66 5.88 8.39
N ASN A 460 59.92 5.45 9.40
CA ASN A 460 60.48 4.65 10.50
C ASN A 460 60.86 3.22 10.08
N ILE A 461 60.18 2.67 9.06
CA ILE A 461 60.50 1.35 8.49
C ILE A 461 61.78 1.39 7.64
N ARG A 462 62.11 2.54 7.02
CA ARG A 462 63.37 2.69 6.26
C ARG A 462 64.61 2.90 7.16
N LYS A 463 64.47 3.45 8.37
CA LYS A 463 65.60 3.61 9.31
C LYS A 463 65.98 2.33 10.04
N THR A 464 65.06 1.38 10.22
CA THR A 464 65.31 0.12 10.95
C THR A 464 65.81 -1.04 10.07
N GLN A 465 65.99 -0.82 8.76
CA GLN A 465 66.63 -1.78 7.84
C GLN A 465 68.08 -1.44 7.48
N LYS A 466 68.71 -0.47 8.15
CA LYS A 466 70.12 -0.07 7.96
C LYS A 466 70.97 -0.07 9.23
N SER A 467 70.59 -0.84 10.27
CA SER A 467 71.47 -1.20 11.38
C SER A 467 71.43 -2.70 11.64
#